data_AF-A0A3B8MK90-F1
#
_entry.id   AF-A0A3B8MK90-F1
#
_cell.length_a   1.000
_cell.length_b   1.000
_cell.length_c   1.000
_cell.angle_alpha   90.00
_cell.angle_beta   90.00
_cell.angle_gamma   90.00
#
_symmetry.space_group_name_H-M   'P 1'
#
loop_
_entity.id
_entity.type
_entity.pdbx_description
1 polymer ?
#
loop_
_entity_poly.entity_id
_entity_poly.type
_entity_poly.pdbx_seq_one_letter_code
_entity_poly.pdbx_strand_id
1 'polypeptide(L)'
;MRNLTQTPGPDLHPDWSPSGDQSAFASGERLDREIWVMDSDGSNRRQLTPNRPGISGAPAWSPDGSQIVFESSEHQGDLAPHSWSTKACMP
;
A
#
# COMPACT_ATOMS: atom_id res chain seq x y z
N MET A 1 -3.99 13.05 20.97
CA MET A 1 -2.93 12.34 20.21
C MET A 1 -2.86 10.93 20.73
N ARG A 2 -3.18 9.93 19.90
CA ARG A 2 -3.18 8.51 20.31
C ARG A 2 -2.23 7.74 19.39
N ASN A 3 -1.15 7.29 19.99
CA ASN A 3 -0.11 6.44 19.42
C ASN A 3 -0.74 5.07 19.13
N LEU A 4 -0.79 4.65 17.86
CA LEU A 4 -1.29 3.33 17.47
C LEU A 4 -0.10 2.40 17.24
N THR A 5 0.09 1.60 18.27
CA THR A 5 0.95 0.45 18.46
C THR A 5 1.38 -0.26 17.17
N GLN A 6 2.70 -0.29 16.98
CA GLN A 6 3.41 -1.23 16.12
C GLN A 6 3.14 -2.67 16.60
N THR A 7 2.37 -3.45 15.84
CA THR A 7 2.29 -4.91 16.05
C THR A 7 3.17 -5.62 15.02
N PRO A 8 4.18 -6.41 15.46
CA PRO A 8 5.02 -7.18 14.56
C PRO A 8 4.28 -8.46 14.12
N GLY A 9 3.67 -8.39 12.94
CA GLY A 9 3.25 -9.53 12.12
C GLY A 9 3.93 -9.41 10.75
N PRO A 10 4.13 -10.53 10.02
CA PRO A 10 5.09 -10.63 8.91
C PRO A 10 4.85 -9.53 7.88
N ASP A 11 5.76 -8.55 7.78
CA ASP A 11 5.98 -7.52 6.72
C ASP A 11 4.77 -7.06 5.88
N LEU A 12 3.58 -7.09 6.46
CA LEU A 12 2.29 -6.71 5.87
C LEU A 12 1.74 -5.55 6.68
N HIS A 13 2.55 -4.52 6.98
CA HIS A 13 2.10 -3.36 7.75
C HIS A 13 0.85 -2.78 7.07
N PRO A 14 -0.34 -2.97 7.64
CA PRO A 14 -1.50 -2.28 7.14
C PRO A 14 -1.38 -0.84 7.65
N ASP A 15 -1.34 0.13 6.74
CA ASP A 15 -1.42 1.53 7.13
C ASP A 15 -2.89 1.95 7.18
N TRP A 16 -3.24 2.72 8.20
CA TRP A 16 -4.62 3.14 8.44
C TRP A 16 -4.87 4.52 7.87
N SER A 17 -6.06 4.74 7.31
CA SER A 17 -6.49 6.07 6.90
C SER A 17 -6.52 6.99 8.13
N PRO A 18 -6.30 8.31 7.96
CA PRO A 18 -6.37 9.26 9.07
C PRO A 18 -7.72 9.27 9.80
N SER A 19 -8.81 8.92 9.10
CA SER A 19 -10.14 8.79 9.70
C SER A 19 -10.30 7.49 10.51
N GLY A 20 -9.45 6.49 10.28
CA GLY A 20 -9.50 5.17 10.91
C GLY A 20 -10.50 4.20 10.26
N ASP A 21 -11.18 4.63 9.20
CA ASP A 21 -12.24 3.85 8.56
C ASP A 21 -11.70 2.86 7.52
N GLN A 22 -10.47 3.04 7.04
CA GLN A 22 -9.89 2.21 5.99
C GLN A 22 -8.46 1.79 6.32
N SER A 23 -8.05 0.64 5.79
CA SER A 23 -6.68 0.14 5.87
C SER A 23 -6.15 -0.14 4.47
N ALA A 24 -4.85 0.12 4.27
CA ALA A 24 -4.13 -0.17 3.04
C ALA A 24 -3.06 -1.22 3.32
N PHE A 25 -3.00 -2.26 2.50
CA PHE A 25 -2.06 -3.35 2.67
C PHE A 25 -1.62 -3.89 1.32
N ALA A 26 -0.40 -4.42 1.28
CA ALA A 26 0.08 -5.13 0.10
C ALA A 26 -0.37 -6.59 0.17
N SER A 27 -0.94 -7.11 -0.91
CA SER A 27 -1.35 -8.51 -1.01
C SER A 27 -0.96 -9.05 -2.37
N GLY A 28 -0.42 -10.26 -2.39
CA GLY A 28 0.09 -10.91 -3.61
C GLY A 28 1.39 -11.65 -3.32
N GLU A 29 1.91 -12.33 -4.34
CA GLU A 29 3.19 -13.04 -4.21
C GLU A 29 4.37 -12.06 -4.26
N ARG A 30 5.52 -12.46 -3.72
CA ARG A 30 6.66 -11.58 -3.42
C ARG A 30 7.06 -10.59 -4.53
N LEU A 31 6.92 -10.96 -5.81
CA LEU A 31 7.26 -10.14 -6.99
C LEU A 31 6.04 -9.50 -7.68
N ASP A 32 4.83 -9.86 -7.25
CA ASP A 32 3.53 -9.46 -7.82
C ASP A 32 2.57 -9.04 -6.70
N ARG A 33 3.10 -8.30 -5.71
CA ARG A 33 2.26 -7.68 -4.70
C ARG A 33 1.48 -6.55 -5.34
N GLU A 34 0.25 -6.37 -4.87
CA GLU A 34 -0.63 -5.29 -5.27
C GLU A 34 -1.06 -4.53 -4.02
N ILE A 35 -1.37 -3.24 -4.13
CA ILE A 35 -1.95 -2.48 -3.04
C ILE A 35 -3.46 -2.67 -3.04
N TRP A 36 -3.95 -3.10 -1.89
CA TRP A 36 -5.35 -3.30 -1.57
C TRP A 36 -5.75 -2.34 -0.47
N VAL A 37 -7.01 -1.94 -0.48
CA VAL A 37 -7.64 -1.25 0.64
C VAL A 37 -8.93 -1.94 1.01
N MET A 38 -9.28 -1.88 2.29
CA MET A 38 -10.53 -2.37 2.82
C MET A 38 -10.99 -1.47 3.97
N ASP A 39 -12.26 -1.52 4.28
CA ASP A 39 -12.80 -0.82 5.44
C ASP A 39 -12.33 -1.48 6.75
N SER A 40 -12.47 -0.77 7.87
CA SER A 40 -12.00 -1.22 9.19
C SER A 40 -12.70 -2.48 9.70
N ASP A 41 -13.88 -2.79 9.18
CA ASP A 41 -14.62 -4.02 9.43
C ASP A 41 -14.21 -5.20 8.51
N GLY A 42 -13.27 -4.95 7.58
CA GLY A 42 -12.80 -5.90 6.57
C GLY A 42 -13.69 -5.99 5.33
N SER A 43 -14.74 -5.16 5.22
CA SER A 43 -15.61 -5.07 4.06
C SER A 43 -15.03 -4.14 2.98
N ASN A 44 -15.72 -4.03 1.83
CA ASN A 44 -15.35 -3.15 0.72
C ASN A 44 -13.89 -3.27 0.25
N ARG A 45 -13.35 -4.49 0.29
CA ARG A 45 -12.00 -4.77 -0.19
C ARG A 45 -11.90 -4.47 -1.68
N ARG A 46 -11.00 -3.55 -2.04
CA ARG A 46 -10.77 -3.09 -3.41
C ARG A 46 -9.28 -2.99 -3.71
N GLN A 47 -8.94 -3.28 -4.95
CA GLN A 47 -7.59 -3.20 -5.46
C GLN A 47 -7.31 -1.80 -6.01
N LEU A 48 -6.18 -1.19 -5.62
CA LEU A 48 -5.79 0.15 -6.08
C LEU A 48 -4.80 0.13 -7.23
N THR A 49 -4.00 -0.93 -7.35
CA THR A 49 -2.92 -1.02 -8.33
C THR A 49 -3.08 -2.27 -9.19
N PRO A 50 -4.04 -2.30 -10.14
CA PRO A 50 -4.15 -3.38 -11.09
C PRO A 50 -2.98 -3.39 -12.07
N ASN A 51 -2.41 -4.58 -12.31
CA ASN A 51 -1.36 -4.84 -13.31
C ASN A 51 -0.04 -4.07 -13.07
N ARG A 52 0.38 -3.92 -11.80
CA ARG A 52 1.61 -3.22 -11.42
C ARG A 52 2.64 -4.22 -10.85
N PRO A 53 3.61 -4.69 -11.65
CA PRO A 53 4.63 -5.58 -11.14
C PRO A 53 5.61 -4.86 -10.20
N GLY A 54 6.17 -5.61 -9.24
CA GLY A 54 7.31 -5.15 -8.46
C GLY A 54 6.99 -4.24 -7.26
N ILE A 55 5.78 -4.25 -6.71
CA ILE A 55 5.48 -3.50 -5.48
C ILE A 55 6.17 -4.15 -4.26
N SER A 56 6.89 -3.36 -3.47
CA SER A 56 7.67 -3.85 -2.32
C SER A 56 6.83 -3.98 -1.03
N GLY A 57 5.62 -3.43 -1.04
CA GLY A 57 4.59 -3.69 -0.05
C GLY A 57 4.50 -2.71 1.13
N ALA A 58 5.04 -1.50 0.97
CA ALA A 58 4.96 -0.43 1.98
C ALA A 58 3.98 0.69 1.56
N PRO A 59 2.65 0.46 1.62
CA PRO A 59 1.70 1.55 1.43
C PRO A 59 1.72 2.51 2.64
N ALA A 60 1.61 3.81 2.40
CA ALA A 60 1.35 4.80 3.44
C ALA A 60 0.31 5.83 3.00
N TRP A 61 -0.64 6.15 3.86
CA TRP A 61 -1.69 7.12 3.60
C TRP A 61 -1.17 8.55 3.68
N SER A 62 -1.73 9.41 2.85
CA SER A 62 -1.58 10.85 3.00
C SER A 62 -2.33 11.33 4.25
N PRO A 63 -1.85 12.40 4.92
CA PRO A 63 -2.51 12.93 6.13
C PRO A 63 -3.95 13.41 5.91
N ASP A 64 -4.33 13.72 4.68
CA ASP A 64 -5.68 14.11 4.26
C ASP A 64 -6.55 12.92 3.84
N GLY A 65 -6.01 11.69 3.81
CA GLY A 65 -6.70 10.48 3.38
C GLY A 65 -7.00 10.38 1.89
N SER A 66 -6.52 11.32 1.07
CA SER A 66 -6.84 11.38 -0.36
C SER A 66 -5.96 10.47 -1.24
N GLN A 67 -4.81 10.04 -0.73
CA GLN A 67 -3.79 9.33 -1.49
C GLN A 67 -3.09 8.26 -0.65
N ILE A 68 -2.52 7.28 -1.34
CA ILE A 68 -1.59 6.32 -0.77
C ILE A 68 -0.29 6.37 -1.57
N VAL A 69 0.84 6.48 -0.88
CA VAL A 69 2.16 6.25 -1.46
C VAL A 69 2.56 4.80 -1.29
N PHE A 70 3.27 4.22 -2.27
CA PHE A 70 3.82 2.88 -2.14
C PHE A 70 5.14 2.79 -2.88
N GLU A 71 5.98 1.83 -2.52
CA GLU A 71 7.23 1.57 -3.24
C GLU A 71 7.04 0.49 -4.30
N SER A 72 7.64 0.73 -5.47
CA SER A 72 7.68 -0.24 -6.56
C SER A 72 9.03 -0.22 -7.27
N SER A 73 9.44 -1.38 -7.75
CA SER A 73 10.61 -1.59 -8.59
C SER A 73 10.09 -2.04 -9.96
N GLU A 74 9.83 -1.08 -10.84
CA GLU A 74 9.46 -1.39 -12.22
C GLU A 74 10.76 -1.66 -12.94
N HIS A 75 10.93 -2.88 -13.45
CA HIS A 75 11.94 -3.16 -14.46
C HIS A 75 11.41 -2.63 -15.81
N GLN A 76 11.32 -1.31 -15.96
CA GLN A 76 11.27 -0.73 -17.29
C GLN A 76 12.65 -0.98 -17.90
N GLY A 77 12.66 -1.73 -19.01
CA GLY A 77 13.88 -2.22 -19.64
C GLY A 77 14.94 -1.13 -19.76
N ASP A 78 16.17 -1.54 -19.48
CA ASP A 78 17.41 -0.77 -19.52
C ASP A 78 17.70 0.09 -18.27
N LEU A 79 18.64 -0.42 -17.47
CA LEU A 79 19.37 0.19 -16.35
C LEU A 79 18.77 -0.02 -14.94
N ALA A 80 19.34 -1.01 -14.21
CA ALA A 80 19.36 -1.24 -12.76
C ALA A 80 18.01 -1.26 -11.98
N PRO A 81 17.91 -2.02 -10.87
CA PRO A 81 16.75 -1.95 -9.99
C PRO A 81 16.71 -0.59 -9.30
N HIS A 82 15.97 0.35 -9.85
CA HIS A 82 15.66 1.63 -9.22
C HIS A 82 14.29 1.51 -8.54
N SER A 83 14.27 1.61 -7.21
CA SER A 83 13.03 1.75 -6.45
C SER A 83 12.47 3.16 -6.66
N TRP A 84 11.22 3.27 -7.10
CA TRP A 84 10.49 4.53 -7.26
C TRP A 84 9.27 4.55 -6.33
N SER A 85 8.92 5.74 -5.83
CA SER A 85 7.75 5.92 -4.99
C SER A 85 6.50 6.22 -5.84
N THR A 86 5.56 5.28 -5.83
CA THR A 86 4.15 5.31 -6.25
C THR A 86 3.30 6.36 -5.55
N LYS A 87 2.39 7.07 -6.22
CA LYS A 87 1.16 7.62 -5.60
C LYS A 87 -0.06 7.03 -6.30
N ALA A 88 -0.99 6.46 -5.53
CA ALA A 88 -2.34 6.12 -5.97
C ALA A 88 -3.34 7.11 -5.36
N CYS A 89 -4.26 7.63 -6.18
CA CYS A 89 -5.39 8.44 -5.70
C CYS A 89 -6.51 7.53 -5.20
N MET A 90 -7.11 7.93 -4.09
CA MET A 90 -8.32 7.30 -3.59
C MET A 90 -9.53 7.87 -4.34
N PRO A 91 -10.43 7.02 -4.89
CA PRO A 91 -11.74 7.44 -5.37
C PRO A 91 -12.65 7.88 -4.22
#